data_AF-A0A8A4THB2-F1
#
_entry.id   AF-A0A8A4THB2-F1
#
_cell.length_a   1.000
_cell.length_b   1.000
_cell.length_c   1.000
_cell.angle_alpha   90.00
_cell.angle_beta   90.00
_cell.angle_gamma   90.00
#
_symmetry.space_group_name_H-M   'P 1'
#
loop_
_entity.id
_entity.type
_entity.pdbx_description
1 polymer ?
#
loop_
_entity_poly.entity_id
_entity_poly.type
_entity_poly.pdbx_seq_one_letter_code
_entity_poly.pdbx_strand_id
1 'polypeptide(L)'
;MKQTRSDVAKVADLEIENKLLREENRLLKAKLFGRSSESKKTLSQDSQPSLFCVAELEADEPDEASSEETVTYTRRKPRGKRKPIPDHFPRREVLHDVAEEDKVCACGAERTRIGEETSEQLDLIPAKVEVIRHVRPKYACRSCEGLESTDGTVVIAPAPESMIPKSLAGPGLLADVITAKFADAIPFYRHEKRLARLGIELSRTVMFQWAEKVANRCRPLVALMKRTALSLPYLQIDETPVRVHGEEDKANTTQSYMWEIRGAPPDGPQIMLDFYSPTRSADFAKTFLSEYQGLVHSDAYSGYGFLEKVPGIVHLGCWAHARRKFSETILATKKGKGGKKQSKAHRVLSYIGKLYQHEKKADAV
;
A
#
# COMPACT_ATOMS: atom_id res chain seq x y z
N MET A 1 28.77 38.17 -45.70
CA MET A 1 28.34 38.61 -44.35
C MET A 1 27.00 38.04 -43.88
N LYS A 2 25.98 37.84 -44.74
CA LYS A 2 24.71 37.20 -44.30
C LYS A 2 24.83 35.69 -44.01
N GLN A 3 25.59 34.95 -44.84
CA GLN A 3 25.82 33.50 -44.67
C GLN A 3 26.50 33.17 -43.33
N THR A 4 27.56 33.90 -42.99
CA THR A 4 28.34 33.68 -41.77
C THR A 4 27.56 33.96 -40.47
N ARG A 5 26.61 34.88 -40.47
CA ARG A 5 25.71 35.09 -39.31
C ARG A 5 24.70 33.95 -39.13
N SER A 6 24.22 33.38 -40.24
CA SER A 6 23.34 32.21 -40.23
C SER A 6 24.05 30.96 -39.72
N ASP A 7 25.31 30.77 -40.11
CA ASP A 7 26.10 29.60 -39.68
C ASP A 7 26.46 29.67 -38.20
N VAL A 8 26.78 30.86 -37.67
CA VAL A 8 27.04 31.05 -36.22
C VAL A 8 25.79 30.80 -35.38
N ALA A 9 24.61 31.26 -35.83
CA ALA A 9 23.35 30.97 -35.15
C ALA A 9 23.06 29.45 -35.13
N LYS A 10 23.26 28.78 -36.27
CA LYS A 10 23.07 27.33 -36.39
C LYS A 10 24.04 26.54 -35.50
N VAL A 11 25.29 26.96 -35.37
CA VAL A 11 26.26 26.33 -34.46
C VAL A 11 25.83 26.51 -33.01
N ALA A 12 25.38 27.70 -32.61
CA ALA A 12 24.88 27.94 -31.26
C ALA A 12 23.64 27.08 -30.94
N ASP A 13 22.70 26.97 -31.88
CA ASP A 13 21.51 26.11 -31.72
C ASP A 13 21.90 24.63 -31.57
N LEU A 14 22.81 24.15 -32.41
CA LEU A 14 23.32 22.77 -32.33
C LEU A 14 24.09 22.49 -31.03
N GLU A 15 24.82 23.47 -30.49
CA GLU A 15 25.50 23.34 -29.21
C GLU A 15 24.52 23.24 -28.04
N ILE A 16 23.44 24.04 -28.07
CA ILE A 16 22.34 23.97 -27.10
C ILE A 16 21.65 22.60 -27.19
N GLU A 17 21.32 22.15 -28.40
CA GLU A 17 20.72 20.84 -28.63
C GLU A 17 21.62 19.70 -28.14
N ASN A 18 22.91 19.73 -28.46
CA ASN A 18 23.87 18.73 -27.98
C ASN A 18 23.94 18.69 -26.45
N LYS A 19 23.85 19.85 -25.81
CA LYS A 19 23.84 19.93 -24.35
C LYS A 19 22.57 19.31 -23.76
N LEU A 20 21.39 19.63 -24.31
CA LEU A 20 20.11 19.06 -23.89
C LEU A 20 20.08 17.54 -24.08
N LEU A 21 20.50 17.04 -25.25
CA LEU A 21 20.58 15.60 -25.53
C LEU A 21 21.53 14.88 -24.57
N ARG A 22 22.66 15.50 -24.18
CA ARG A 22 23.58 14.94 -23.18
C ARG A 22 22.96 14.90 -21.78
N GLU A 23 22.17 15.89 -21.40
CA GLU A 23 21.44 15.92 -20.13
C GLU A 23 20.35 14.84 -20.10
N GLU A 24 19.58 14.71 -21.17
CA GLU A 24 18.58 13.65 -21.33
C GLU A 24 19.21 12.25 -21.30
N ASN A 25 20.32 12.04 -22.02
CA ASN A 25 21.01 10.75 -22.03
C ASN A 25 21.54 10.36 -20.64
N ARG A 26 22.01 11.33 -19.84
CA ARG A 26 22.39 11.07 -18.43
C ARG A 26 21.20 10.69 -17.58
N LEU A 27 20.08 11.40 -17.72
CA LEU A 27 18.86 11.10 -16.99
C LEU A 27 18.34 9.70 -17.33
N LEU A 28 18.30 9.34 -18.62
CA LEU A 28 17.89 8.01 -19.07
C LEU A 28 18.81 6.92 -18.51
N LYS A 29 20.13 7.12 -18.56
CA LYS A 29 21.09 6.20 -17.95
C LYS A 29 20.89 6.06 -16.44
N ALA A 30 20.60 7.15 -15.74
CA ALA A 30 20.31 7.12 -14.31
C ALA A 30 18.98 6.39 -14.01
N LYS A 31 17.95 6.53 -14.85
CA LYS A 31 16.67 5.81 -14.71
C LYS A 31 16.79 4.31 -14.99
N LEU A 32 17.59 3.93 -15.99
CA LEU A 32 17.78 2.53 -16.40
C LEU A 32 18.76 1.77 -15.50
N PHE A 33 19.87 2.40 -15.11
CA PHE A 33 20.99 1.75 -14.43
C PHE A 33 21.27 2.28 -13.02
N GLY A 34 20.64 3.37 -12.61
CA GLY A 34 20.78 3.95 -11.29
C GLY A 34 19.79 3.35 -10.28
N ARG A 35 19.96 3.73 -9.01
CA ARG A 35 19.02 3.36 -7.94
C ARG A 35 17.72 4.14 -8.10
N SER A 36 16.58 3.46 -7.92
CA SER A 36 15.24 4.07 -7.91
C SER A 36 14.97 4.96 -6.69
N SER A 37 15.77 4.82 -5.63
CA SER A 37 15.64 5.62 -4.41
C SER A 37 16.04 7.08 -4.66
N GLU A 38 15.15 8.01 -4.34
CA GLU A 38 15.41 9.44 -4.45
C GLU A 38 16.13 10.02 -3.22
N SER A 39 16.76 9.20 -2.36
CA SER A 39 17.43 9.67 -1.13
C SER A 39 18.63 10.61 -1.42
N LYS A 40 18.98 11.47 -0.45
CA LYS A 40 20.18 12.34 -0.55
C LYS A 40 21.45 11.52 -0.77
N LYS A 41 21.57 10.36 -0.12
CA LYS A 41 22.69 9.42 -0.30
C LYS A 41 22.77 8.95 -1.75
N THR A 42 21.64 8.55 -2.36
CA THR A 42 21.58 8.13 -3.76
C THR A 42 22.01 9.25 -4.72
N LEU A 43 21.60 10.49 -4.47
CA LEU A 43 21.93 11.63 -5.32
C LEU A 43 23.40 12.09 -5.21
N SER A 44 24.14 11.56 -4.23
CA SER A 44 25.51 11.96 -3.94
C SER A 44 26.58 10.96 -4.43
N GLN A 45 26.23 9.68 -4.61
CA GLN A 45 27.20 8.59 -4.79
C GLN A 45 27.45 8.21 -6.26
N ASP A 46 28.70 8.34 -6.72
CA ASP A 46 29.21 7.83 -8.01
C ASP A 46 29.71 6.39 -7.87
N SER A 47 28.88 5.46 -7.41
CA SER A 47 29.29 4.06 -7.24
C SER A 47 28.39 3.11 -8.03
N GLN A 48 29.05 2.41 -8.95
CA GLN A 48 28.61 1.23 -9.70
C GLN A 48 27.66 0.35 -8.85
N PRO A 49 26.53 -0.12 -9.39
CA PRO A 49 25.66 -1.04 -8.64
C PRO A 49 26.41 -2.36 -8.42
N SER A 50 26.70 -2.71 -7.15
CA SER A 50 27.11 -4.07 -6.82
C SER A 50 25.93 -5.01 -7.08
N LEU A 51 26.15 -6.06 -7.88
CA LEU A 51 25.16 -7.02 -8.35
C LEU A 51 24.40 -7.81 -7.27
N PHE A 52 24.70 -7.61 -5.97
CA PHE A 52 24.15 -8.40 -4.86
C PHE A 52 23.52 -7.57 -3.72
N CYS A 53 23.15 -6.31 -3.96
CA CYS A 53 22.65 -5.43 -2.89
C CYS A 53 21.12 -5.41 -2.77
N VAL A 54 20.50 -6.57 -2.54
CA VAL A 54 19.04 -6.68 -2.28
C VAL A 54 18.69 -7.32 -0.93
N ALA A 55 19.66 -7.56 -0.03
CA ALA A 55 19.37 -8.24 1.24
C ALA A 55 19.70 -7.49 2.54
N GLU A 56 20.59 -6.49 2.59
CA GLU A 56 21.02 -5.94 3.91
C GLU A 56 21.44 -4.46 3.89
N LEU A 57 20.53 -3.55 3.55
CA LEU A 57 20.75 -2.10 3.76
C LEU A 57 19.57 -1.41 4.44
N GLU A 58 19.03 -2.03 5.48
CA GLU A 58 18.47 -1.28 6.61
C GLU A 58 19.57 -1.14 7.67
N ALA A 59 20.44 -0.15 7.48
CA ALA A 59 21.38 0.30 8.50
C ALA A 59 21.35 1.82 8.54
N ASP A 60 21.13 2.32 9.76
CA ASP A 60 20.84 3.69 10.15
C ASP A 60 21.73 4.78 9.53
N GLU A 61 21.15 5.98 9.40
CA GLU A 61 21.88 7.21 9.13
C GLU A 61 22.68 7.64 10.39
N PRO A 62 23.94 8.07 10.27
CA PRO A 62 24.55 8.91 11.29
C PRO A 62 24.15 10.37 11.04
N ASP A 63 23.57 11.01 12.05
CA ASP A 63 23.47 12.48 12.13
C ASP A 63 24.88 13.06 12.34
N GLU A 64 25.39 13.81 11.35
CA GLU A 64 26.57 14.66 11.54
C GLU A 64 26.15 15.96 12.22
N ALA A 65 26.45 16.07 13.52
CA ALA A 65 26.65 17.34 14.20
C ALA A 65 28.12 17.43 14.62
N SER A 66 28.83 18.38 14.01
CA SER A 66 30.20 18.75 14.36
C SER A 66 30.17 19.73 15.53
N SER A 67 30.76 19.36 16.67
CA SER A 67 31.71 20.22 17.41
C SER A 67 32.33 19.50 18.62
N GLU A 68 33.66 19.57 18.65
CA GLU A 68 34.61 19.43 19.77
C GLU A 68 34.94 18.04 20.34
N GLU A 69 36.25 17.78 20.36
CA GLU A 69 36.90 16.53 20.69
C GLU A 69 36.92 16.29 22.20
N THR A 70 36.26 15.22 22.62
CA THR A 70 36.67 14.44 23.80
C THR A 70 36.67 12.97 23.41
N VAL A 71 37.86 12.37 23.40
CA VAL A 71 38.05 10.94 23.11
C VAL A 71 37.51 10.14 24.31
N THR A 72 36.20 9.88 24.28
CA THR A 72 35.56 8.84 25.08
C THR A 72 35.28 7.66 24.16
N TYR A 73 35.97 6.54 24.41
CA TYR A 73 35.67 5.27 23.78
C TYR A 73 34.19 4.94 24.06
N THR A 74 33.35 5.02 23.02
CA THR A 74 32.00 4.46 23.07
C THR A 74 32.07 3.04 22.53
N ARG A 75 31.84 2.08 23.44
CA ARG A 75 31.67 0.67 23.09
C ARG A 75 30.58 0.57 22.01
N ARG A 76 30.90 -0.06 20.87
CA ARG A 76 29.91 -0.35 19.80
C ARG A 76 28.68 -0.97 20.45
N LYS A 77 27.51 -0.36 20.23
CA LYS A 77 26.22 -0.91 20.69
C LYS A 77 26.12 -2.37 20.22
N PRO A 78 25.76 -3.32 21.10
CA PRO A 78 25.55 -4.70 20.69
C PRO A 78 24.47 -4.73 19.60
N ARG A 79 24.68 -5.60 18.59
CA ARG A 79 23.72 -5.84 17.50
C ARG A 79 22.32 -6.01 18.08
N GLY A 80 21.34 -5.35 17.47
CA GLY A 80 19.99 -5.17 17.99
C GLY A 80 19.39 -6.47 18.54
N LYS A 81 18.89 -6.41 19.78
CA LYS A 81 18.09 -7.49 20.35
C LYS A 81 16.87 -7.72 19.44
N ARG A 82 16.55 -8.97 19.13
CA ARG A 82 15.32 -9.32 18.39
C ARG A 82 14.14 -8.69 19.13
N LYS A 83 13.23 -8.05 18.39
CA LYS A 83 11.99 -7.54 18.98
C LYS A 83 11.23 -8.73 19.59
N PRO A 84 10.69 -8.60 20.82
CA PRO A 84 9.92 -9.67 21.43
C PRO A 84 8.67 -9.98 20.61
N ILE A 85 8.22 -11.23 20.65
CA ILE A 85 6.96 -11.62 20.03
C ILE A 85 5.82 -10.95 20.81
N PRO A 86 4.79 -10.38 20.13
CA PRO A 86 3.70 -9.70 20.82
C PRO A 86 2.93 -10.57 21.81
N ASP A 87 2.55 -9.99 22.95
CA ASP A 87 1.95 -10.73 24.06
C ASP A 87 0.57 -11.31 23.80
N HIS A 88 -0.13 -10.80 22.80
CA HIS A 88 -1.47 -11.26 22.45
C HIS A 88 -1.50 -12.61 21.72
N PHE A 89 -0.34 -13.15 21.29
CA PHE A 89 -0.28 -14.51 20.73
C PHE A 89 -0.30 -15.56 21.85
N PRO A 90 -1.12 -16.63 21.71
CA PRO A 90 -1.17 -17.70 22.69
C PRO A 90 0.17 -18.45 22.74
N ARG A 91 0.68 -18.70 23.94
CA ARG A 91 1.94 -19.42 24.18
C ARG A 91 1.65 -20.86 24.57
N ARG A 92 2.26 -21.81 23.85
CA ARG A 92 2.28 -23.23 24.21
C ARG A 92 3.64 -23.55 24.81
N GLU A 93 3.67 -23.73 26.12
CA GLU A 93 4.90 -24.12 26.82
C GLU A 93 5.21 -25.59 26.56
N VAL A 94 6.43 -25.86 26.07
CA VAL A 94 6.98 -27.21 25.93
C VAL A 94 8.19 -27.28 26.85
N LEU A 95 8.04 -27.96 27.98
CA LEU A 95 9.13 -28.13 28.94
C LEU A 95 10.13 -29.16 28.41
N HIS A 96 11.37 -28.73 28.19
CA HIS A 96 12.49 -29.61 27.91
C HIS A 96 13.28 -29.79 29.21
N ASP A 97 12.97 -30.83 29.97
CA ASP A 97 13.65 -31.16 31.23
C ASP A 97 14.80 -32.15 30.99
N VAL A 98 15.76 -32.19 31.91
CA VAL A 98 16.85 -33.18 31.91
C VAL A 98 16.31 -34.55 32.33
N ALA A 99 16.98 -35.63 31.92
CA ALA A 99 16.64 -36.98 32.35
C ALA A 99 16.75 -37.11 33.87
N GLU A 100 15.96 -37.99 34.49
CA GLU A 100 15.96 -38.19 35.96
C GLU A 100 17.36 -38.57 36.50
N GLU A 101 18.15 -39.27 35.70
CA GLU A 101 19.54 -39.64 35.98
C GLU A 101 20.43 -38.39 36.19
N ASP A 102 20.22 -37.38 35.34
CA ASP A 102 20.94 -36.11 35.35
C ASP A 102 20.39 -35.14 36.41
N LYS A 103 19.32 -35.50 37.12
CA LYS A 103 18.87 -34.76 38.30
C LYS A 103 19.65 -35.15 39.54
N VAL A 104 20.44 -36.21 39.51
CA VAL A 104 21.36 -36.57 40.60
C VAL A 104 22.74 -36.01 40.32
N CYS A 105 23.27 -35.23 41.25
CA CYS A 105 24.62 -34.71 41.18
C CYS A 105 25.65 -35.83 41.42
N ALA A 106 26.87 -35.67 40.91
CA ALA A 106 27.96 -36.62 41.13
C ALA A 106 28.29 -36.87 42.62
N CYS A 107 27.89 -35.96 43.52
CA CYS A 107 28.03 -36.13 44.97
C CYS A 107 26.88 -36.91 45.64
N GLY A 108 25.89 -37.39 44.87
CA GLY A 108 24.72 -38.13 45.36
C GLY A 108 23.54 -37.27 45.82
N ALA A 109 23.66 -35.95 45.79
CA ALA A 109 22.57 -35.02 46.11
C ALA A 109 21.70 -34.70 44.88
N GLU A 110 20.41 -34.43 45.09
CA GLU A 110 19.47 -34.02 44.04
C GLU A 110 19.73 -32.57 43.59
N ARG A 111 19.73 -32.33 42.28
CA ARG A 111 19.88 -31.01 41.65
C ARG A 111 18.53 -30.28 41.68
N THR A 112 18.52 -29.09 42.26
CA THR A 112 17.34 -28.21 42.29
C THR A 112 17.29 -27.31 41.06
N ARG A 113 16.09 -26.96 40.57
CA ARG A 113 15.92 -25.98 39.48
C ARG A 113 16.32 -24.57 39.94
N ILE A 114 17.33 -23.99 39.31
CA ILE A 114 17.90 -22.67 39.68
C ILE A 114 17.38 -21.54 38.77
N GLY A 115 16.96 -21.87 37.56
CA GLY A 115 16.46 -20.93 36.57
C GLY A 115 16.03 -21.63 35.29
N GLU A 116 15.67 -20.85 34.29
CA GLU A 116 15.32 -21.36 32.96
C GLU A 116 15.83 -20.40 31.88
N GLU A 117 16.21 -20.97 30.75
CA GLU A 117 16.44 -20.22 29.53
C GLU A 117 15.23 -20.39 28.62
N THR A 118 14.51 -19.29 28.34
CA THR A 118 13.34 -19.31 27.48
C THR A 118 13.71 -18.89 26.07
N SER A 119 13.19 -19.63 25.08
CA SER A 119 13.24 -19.24 23.68
C SER A 119 11.86 -19.35 23.08
N GLU A 120 11.41 -18.30 22.41
CA GLU A 120 10.10 -18.27 21.78
C GLU A 120 10.23 -18.54 20.28
N GLN A 121 9.29 -19.33 19.74
CA GLN A 121 9.15 -19.61 18.32
C GLN A 121 7.71 -19.37 17.90
N LEU A 122 7.52 -18.74 16.73
CA LEU A 122 6.21 -18.62 16.11
C LEU A 122 5.93 -19.89 15.31
N ASP A 123 4.86 -20.59 15.68
CA ASP A 123 4.32 -21.70 14.92
C ASP A 123 3.00 -21.30 14.24
N LEU A 124 2.76 -21.80 13.04
CA LEU A 124 1.60 -21.44 12.22
C LEU A 124 0.65 -22.62 12.07
N ILE A 125 -0.50 -22.54 12.74
CA ILE A 125 -1.60 -23.49 12.56
C ILE A 125 -2.42 -23.05 11.34
N PRO A 126 -2.58 -23.89 10.29
CA PRO A 126 -3.37 -23.54 9.11
C PRO A 126 -4.82 -23.18 9.45
N ALA A 127 -5.46 -22.43 8.55
CA ALA A 127 -6.86 -22.01 8.72
C ALA A 127 -7.79 -23.21 8.99
N LYS A 128 -8.57 -23.13 10.07
CA LYS A 128 -9.61 -24.11 10.40
C LYS A 128 -10.87 -23.81 9.60
N VAL A 129 -11.41 -24.84 8.95
CA VAL A 129 -12.64 -24.75 8.14
C VAL A 129 -13.76 -25.46 8.90
N GLU A 130 -14.92 -24.82 9.01
CA GLU A 130 -16.10 -25.41 9.62
C GLU A 130 -17.34 -25.26 8.72
N VAL A 131 -18.29 -26.20 8.87
CA VAL A 131 -19.56 -26.17 8.15
C VAL A 131 -20.65 -25.67 9.09
N ILE A 132 -21.17 -24.47 8.82
CA ILE A 132 -22.29 -23.90 9.56
C ILE A 132 -23.59 -24.52 9.04
N ARG A 133 -24.17 -25.46 9.78
CA ARG A 133 -25.45 -26.11 9.43
C ARG A 133 -26.63 -25.40 10.08
N HIS A 134 -27.41 -24.67 9.29
CA HIS A 134 -28.65 -24.06 9.75
C HIS A 134 -29.82 -25.05 9.66
N VAL A 135 -30.31 -25.53 10.81
CA VAL A 135 -31.49 -26.42 10.90
C VAL A 135 -32.72 -25.59 11.29
N ARG A 136 -33.77 -25.64 10.47
CA ARG A 136 -35.05 -24.94 10.71
C ARG A 136 -36.19 -25.96 10.82
N PRO A 137 -36.52 -26.42 12.04
CA PRO A 137 -37.63 -27.34 12.24
C PRO A 137 -38.95 -26.73 11.77
N LYS A 138 -39.81 -27.58 11.20
CA LYS A 138 -41.18 -27.23 10.78
C LYS A 138 -42.15 -27.78 11.81
N TYR A 139 -43.12 -26.96 12.20
CA TYR A 139 -44.14 -27.32 13.17
C TYR A 139 -45.51 -27.26 12.52
N ALA A 140 -46.35 -28.25 12.81
CA ALA A 140 -47.74 -28.30 12.37
C ALA A 140 -48.58 -28.86 13.52
N CYS A 141 -49.79 -28.32 13.70
CA CYS A 141 -50.73 -28.86 14.67
C CYS A 141 -51.34 -30.14 14.13
N ARG A 142 -51.17 -31.26 14.84
CA ARG A 142 -51.76 -32.56 14.45
C ARG A 142 -53.26 -32.66 14.73
N SER A 143 -53.79 -31.85 15.64
CA SER A 143 -55.18 -31.95 16.08
C SER A 143 -56.16 -31.28 15.13
N CYS A 144 -55.79 -30.14 14.55
CA CYS A 144 -56.64 -29.39 13.63
C CYS A 144 -56.14 -29.41 12.18
N GLU A 145 -55.00 -30.06 11.90
CA GLU A 145 -54.32 -30.09 10.59
C GLU A 145 -54.15 -28.69 9.95
N GLY A 146 -54.19 -27.62 10.76
CA GLY A 146 -54.12 -26.24 10.29
C GLY A 146 -55.36 -25.71 9.58
N LEU A 147 -56.53 -26.35 9.75
CA LEU A 147 -57.80 -25.95 9.13
C LEU A 147 -58.54 -24.84 9.91
N GLU A 148 -58.21 -24.64 11.19
CA GLU A 148 -58.91 -23.72 12.09
C GLU A 148 -58.24 -22.35 12.25
N SER A 149 -57.02 -22.16 11.74
CA SER A 149 -56.27 -20.89 11.82
C SER A 149 -56.11 -20.24 10.44
N THR A 150 -56.25 -18.91 10.38
CA THR A 150 -55.94 -18.12 9.16
C THR A 150 -54.46 -18.09 8.82
N ASP A 151 -53.60 -18.35 9.80
CA ASP A 151 -52.16 -18.53 9.62
C ASP A 151 -51.88 -19.97 9.17
N GLY A 152 -51.09 -20.12 8.10
CA GLY A 152 -50.97 -21.36 7.34
C GLY A 152 -50.58 -22.61 8.16
N THR A 153 -50.98 -23.78 7.65
CA THR A 153 -50.88 -25.10 8.28
C THR A 153 -49.51 -25.50 8.86
N VAL A 154 -48.42 -24.95 8.33
CA VAL A 154 -47.06 -25.28 8.75
C VAL A 154 -46.28 -24.01 9.07
N VAL A 155 -45.81 -23.92 10.33
CA VAL A 155 -45.01 -22.80 10.83
C VAL A 155 -43.53 -23.17 10.78
N ILE A 156 -42.71 -22.26 10.25
CA ILE A 156 -41.26 -22.38 10.18
C ILE A 156 -40.63 -21.00 10.40
N ALA A 157 -39.56 -20.94 11.21
CA ALA A 157 -38.78 -19.70 11.38
C ALA A 157 -38.21 -19.23 10.03
N PRO A 158 -38.04 -17.93 9.74
CA PRO A 158 -37.44 -17.45 8.48
C PRO A 158 -36.00 -17.94 8.27
N ALA A 159 -35.51 -17.88 7.03
CA ALA A 159 -34.12 -18.21 6.76
C ALA A 159 -33.21 -17.15 7.38
N PRO A 160 -32.06 -17.51 7.99
CA PRO A 160 -31.13 -16.53 8.50
C PRO A 160 -30.65 -15.62 7.36
N GLU A 161 -30.45 -14.35 7.69
CA GLU A 161 -29.89 -13.39 6.75
C GLU A 161 -28.48 -13.81 6.35
N SER A 162 -28.19 -13.68 5.05
CA SER A 162 -26.90 -14.04 4.50
C SER A 162 -26.52 -13.08 3.40
N MET A 163 -25.22 -12.86 3.29
CA MET A 163 -24.62 -11.96 2.31
C MET A 163 -25.03 -12.39 0.89
N ILE A 164 -24.90 -13.68 0.60
CA ILE A 164 -25.36 -14.29 -0.65
C ILE A 164 -26.38 -15.39 -0.32
N PRO A 165 -27.70 -15.11 -0.46
CA PRO A 165 -28.73 -16.11 -0.20
C PRO A 165 -28.53 -17.40 -0.99
N LYS A 166 -28.72 -18.55 -0.32
CA LYS A 166 -28.57 -19.90 -0.87
C LYS A 166 -27.16 -20.24 -1.38
N SER A 167 -26.14 -19.49 -0.97
CA SER A 167 -24.74 -19.80 -1.27
C SER A 167 -24.17 -20.83 -0.30
N LEU A 168 -23.16 -21.58 -0.76
CA LEU A 168 -22.30 -22.40 0.11
C LEU A 168 -21.42 -21.51 1.02
N ALA A 169 -21.16 -20.27 0.60
CA ALA A 169 -20.23 -19.39 1.29
C ALA A 169 -20.84 -18.77 2.55
N GLY A 170 -20.27 -19.12 3.70
CA GLY A 170 -20.44 -18.37 4.94
C GLY A 170 -19.67 -17.03 4.93
N PRO A 171 -19.92 -16.14 5.89
CA PRO A 171 -19.29 -14.83 5.95
C PRO A 171 -17.76 -14.89 6.04
N GLY A 172 -17.20 -15.82 6.82
CA GLY A 172 -15.75 -15.99 6.94
C GLY A 172 -15.08 -16.44 5.62
N LEU A 173 -15.71 -17.35 4.87
CA LEU A 173 -15.18 -17.78 3.57
C LEU A 173 -15.24 -16.65 2.53
N LEU A 174 -16.33 -15.86 2.53
CA LEU A 174 -16.40 -14.67 1.68
C LEU A 174 -15.30 -13.66 2.05
N ALA A 175 -15.09 -13.40 3.34
CA ALA A 175 -14.03 -12.50 3.79
C ALA A 175 -12.63 -12.96 3.36
N ASP A 176 -12.30 -14.26 3.50
CA ASP A 176 -11.02 -14.83 3.04
C ASP A 176 -10.86 -14.68 1.52
N VAL A 177 -11.88 -15.03 0.71
CA VAL A 177 -11.81 -14.93 -0.75
C VAL A 177 -11.58 -13.48 -1.22
N ILE A 178 -12.28 -12.51 -0.64
CA ILE A 178 -12.15 -11.10 -1.00
C ILE A 178 -10.79 -10.54 -0.54
N THR A 179 -10.40 -10.81 0.71
CA THR A 179 -9.13 -10.34 1.27
C THR A 179 -7.95 -10.93 0.50
N ALA A 180 -7.96 -12.25 0.26
CA ALA A 180 -6.93 -12.90 -0.53
C ALA A 180 -6.81 -12.30 -1.93
N LYS A 181 -7.94 -11.99 -2.58
CA LYS A 181 -7.94 -11.44 -3.94
C LYS A 181 -7.43 -10.00 -4.00
N PHE A 182 -7.91 -9.14 -3.12
CA PHE A 182 -7.75 -7.69 -3.26
C PHE A 182 -6.72 -7.08 -2.31
N ALA A 183 -6.58 -7.61 -1.08
CA ALA A 183 -5.55 -7.16 -0.14
C ALA A 183 -4.22 -7.93 -0.36
N ASP A 184 -4.28 -9.25 -0.52
CA ASP A 184 -3.07 -10.09 -0.63
C ASP A 184 -2.63 -10.31 -2.09
N ALA A 185 -3.36 -9.73 -3.07
CA ALA A 185 -3.10 -9.87 -4.50
C ALA A 185 -2.97 -11.32 -4.99
N ILE A 186 -3.72 -12.26 -4.40
CA ILE A 186 -3.75 -13.67 -4.79
C ILE A 186 -4.80 -13.86 -5.91
N PRO A 187 -4.38 -14.25 -7.14
CA PRO A 187 -5.35 -14.55 -8.20
C PRO A 187 -6.22 -15.76 -7.83
N PHE A 188 -7.47 -15.79 -8.31
CA PHE A 188 -8.43 -16.85 -7.97
C PHE A 188 -7.92 -18.26 -8.24
N TYR A 189 -7.18 -18.50 -9.34
CA TYR A 189 -6.60 -19.83 -9.62
C TYR A 189 -5.56 -20.27 -8.57
N ARG A 190 -4.86 -19.31 -7.94
CA ARG A 190 -3.88 -19.59 -6.89
C ARG A 190 -4.58 -19.83 -5.56
N HIS A 191 -5.66 -19.10 -5.31
CA HIS A 191 -6.50 -19.31 -4.14
C HIS A 191 -7.24 -20.67 -4.20
N GLU A 192 -7.74 -21.06 -5.38
CA GLU A 192 -8.30 -22.39 -5.67
C GLU A 192 -7.30 -23.50 -5.27
N LYS A 193 -6.05 -23.41 -5.72
CA LYS A 193 -5.00 -24.35 -5.31
C LYS A 193 -4.68 -24.31 -3.82
N ARG A 194 -4.75 -23.13 -3.18
CA ARG A 194 -4.55 -22.98 -1.73
C ARG A 194 -5.64 -23.71 -0.96
N LEU A 195 -6.90 -23.55 -1.35
CA LEU A 195 -8.05 -24.20 -0.73
C LEU A 195 -8.05 -25.72 -0.99
N ALA A 196 -7.65 -26.16 -2.18
CA ALA A 196 -7.51 -27.59 -2.49
C ALA A 196 -6.53 -28.32 -1.57
N ARG A 197 -5.43 -27.66 -1.15
CA ARG A 197 -4.49 -28.23 -0.16
C ARG A 197 -5.10 -28.39 1.25
N LEU A 198 -6.20 -27.69 1.53
CA LEU A 198 -6.99 -27.85 2.74
C LEU A 198 -8.15 -28.84 2.55
N GLY A 199 -8.22 -29.53 1.41
CA GLY A 199 -9.31 -30.45 1.07
C GLY A 199 -10.61 -29.75 0.63
N ILE A 200 -10.56 -28.45 0.32
CA ILE A 200 -11.72 -27.69 -0.16
C ILE A 200 -11.65 -27.55 -1.68
N GLU A 201 -12.60 -28.17 -2.38
CA GLU A 201 -12.78 -28.00 -3.82
C GLU A 201 -13.66 -26.78 -4.11
N LEU A 202 -13.04 -25.67 -4.51
CA LEU A 202 -13.75 -24.44 -4.84
C LEU A 202 -13.24 -23.85 -6.17
N SER A 203 -14.12 -23.77 -7.16
CA SER A 203 -13.71 -23.32 -8.50
C SER A 203 -13.50 -21.81 -8.57
N ARG A 204 -12.57 -21.40 -9.45
CA ARG A 204 -12.32 -19.97 -9.75
C ARG A 204 -13.57 -19.19 -10.16
N THR A 205 -14.49 -19.84 -10.88
CA THR A 205 -15.74 -19.23 -11.38
C THR A 205 -16.67 -18.89 -10.23
N VAL A 206 -16.80 -19.79 -9.25
CA VAL A 206 -17.64 -19.57 -8.08
C VAL A 206 -17.10 -18.41 -7.24
N MET A 207 -15.78 -18.36 -7.01
CA MET A 207 -15.14 -17.24 -6.30
C MET A 207 -15.33 -15.90 -7.01
N PHE A 208 -15.23 -15.87 -8.34
CA PHE A 208 -15.50 -14.66 -9.12
C PHE A 208 -16.94 -14.18 -8.96
N GLN A 209 -17.92 -15.08 -9.10
CA GLN A 209 -19.34 -14.76 -8.91
C GLN A 209 -19.65 -14.29 -7.49
N TRP A 210 -18.98 -14.85 -6.48
CA TRP A 210 -19.11 -14.35 -5.11
C TRP A 210 -18.54 -12.95 -4.96
N ALA A 211 -17.37 -12.67 -5.53
CA ALA A 211 -16.78 -11.34 -5.49
C ALA A 211 -17.68 -10.27 -6.11
N GLU A 212 -18.28 -10.55 -7.26
CA GLU A 212 -19.23 -9.65 -7.91
C GLU A 212 -20.47 -9.40 -7.03
N LYS A 213 -21.06 -10.46 -6.46
CA LYS A 213 -22.24 -10.35 -5.60
C LYS A 213 -21.94 -9.56 -4.32
N VAL A 214 -20.79 -9.77 -3.70
CA VAL A 214 -20.32 -9.00 -2.55
C VAL A 214 -20.16 -7.54 -2.94
N ALA A 215 -19.45 -7.24 -4.04
CA ALA A 215 -19.26 -5.87 -4.50
C ALA A 215 -20.59 -5.13 -4.73
N ASN A 216 -21.56 -5.78 -5.39
CA ASN A 216 -22.89 -5.21 -5.64
C ASN A 216 -23.65 -4.87 -4.35
N ARG A 217 -23.50 -5.70 -3.33
CA ARG A 217 -24.16 -5.51 -2.03
C ARG A 217 -23.45 -4.52 -1.14
N CYS A 218 -22.15 -4.30 -1.34
CA CYS A 218 -21.38 -3.24 -0.69
C CYS A 218 -21.59 -1.86 -1.33
N ARG A 219 -22.30 -1.73 -2.46
CA ARG A 219 -22.58 -0.43 -3.11
C ARG A 219 -23.14 0.65 -2.17
N PRO A 220 -24.10 0.37 -1.26
CA PRO A 220 -24.59 1.38 -0.32
C PRO A 220 -23.50 1.89 0.62
N LEU A 221 -22.55 1.03 1.02
CA LEU A 221 -21.40 1.42 1.83
C LEU A 221 -20.44 2.32 1.04
N VAL A 222 -20.15 1.97 -0.22
CA VAL A 222 -19.33 2.82 -1.11
C VAL A 222 -19.99 4.18 -1.34
N ALA A 223 -21.31 4.22 -1.51
CA ALA A 223 -22.07 5.47 -1.63
C ALA A 223 -22.01 6.30 -0.35
N LEU A 224 -22.07 5.66 0.83
CA LEU A 224 -21.86 6.35 2.10
C LEU A 224 -20.44 6.92 2.21
N MET A 225 -19.42 6.11 1.92
CA MET A 225 -18.01 6.54 1.91
C MET A 225 -17.78 7.72 0.96
N LYS A 226 -18.37 7.71 -0.23
CA LYS A 226 -18.32 8.84 -1.18
C LYS A 226 -18.91 10.12 -0.57
N ARG A 227 -20.12 10.04 0.02
CA ARG A 227 -20.75 11.20 0.67
C ARG A 227 -19.90 11.73 1.82
N THR A 228 -19.35 10.84 2.65
CA THR A 228 -18.48 11.22 3.75
C THR A 228 -17.19 11.88 3.24
N ALA A 229 -16.55 11.33 2.20
CA ALA A 229 -15.36 11.93 1.59
C ALA A 229 -15.65 13.34 1.08
N LEU A 230 -16.77 13.55 0.37
CA LEU A 230 -17.16 14.87 -0.14
C LEU A 230 -17.52 15.89 0.96
N SER A 231 -17.79 15.44 2.19
CA SER A 231 -18.00 16.34 3.34
C SER A 231 -16.71 16.72 4.07
N LEU A 232 -15.58 16.10 3.74
CA LEU A 232 -14.30 16.40 4.40
C LEU A 232 -13.71 17.71 3.87
N PRO A 233 -12.96 18.46 4.71
CA PRO A 233 -12.32 19.70 4.27
C PRO A 233 -11.10 19.47 3.35
N TYR A 234 -10.64 18.22 3.24
CA TYR A 234 -9.41 17.86 2.52
C TYR A 234 -9.55 16.51 1.82
N LEU A 235 -9.24 16.51 0.53
CA LEU A 235 -9.18 15.33 -0.33
C LEU A 235 -7.84 15.26 -1.06
N GLN A 236 -7.33 14.05 -1.21
CA GLN A 236 -6.25 13.71 -2.15
C GLN A 236 -6.88 13.00 -3.34
N ILE A 237 -6.41 13.33 -4.55
CA ILE A 237 -6.83 12.67 -5.79
C ILE A 237 -5.60 12.34 -6.63
N ASP A 238 -5.53 11.09 -7.10
CA ASP A 238 -4.48 10.59 -7.98
C ASP A 238 -5.09 9.57 -8.96
N GLU A 239 -4.33 9.19 -9.98
CA GLU A 239 -4.78 8.23 -10.97
C GLU A 239 -3.68 7.23 -11.36
N THR A 240 -4.02 5.96 -11.25
CA THR A 240 -3.11 4.85 -11.57
C THR A 240 -3.47 4.25 -12.92
N PRO A 241 -2.54 4.16 -13.88
CA PRO A 241 -2.79 3.53 -15.16
C PRO A 241 -2.93 2.01 -15.00
N VAL A 242 -3.99 1.47 -15.58
CA VAL A 242 -4.28 0.03 -15.65
C VAL A 242 -4.50 -0.41 -17.09
N ARG A 243 -4.40 -1.71 -17.36
CA ARG A 243 -4.80 -2.30 -18.65
C ARG A 243 -5.95 -3.25 -18.39
N VAL A 244 -7.06 -3.04 -19.07
CA VAL A 244 -8.25 -3.87 -18.94
C VAL A 244 -8.46 -4.64 -20.23
N HIS A 245 -8.81 -5.91 -20.09
CA HIS A 245 -9.06 -6.80 -21.21
C HIS A 245 -10.55 -6.78 -21.57
N GLY A 246 -10.85 -6.77 -22.87
CA GLY A 246 -12.24 -6.87 -23.36
C GLY A 246 -13.05 -5.59 -23.18
N GLU A 247 -12.38 -4.43 -23.16
CA GLU A 247 -13.07 -3.13 -23.26
C GLU A 247 -13.66 -2.97 -24.66
N GLU A 248 -14.91 -2.54 -24.74
CA GLU A 248 -15.55 -2.20 -26.02
C GLU A 248 -14.78 -1.08 -26.71
N ASP A 249 -14.57 -1.22 -28.03
CA ASP A 249 -13.90 -0.24 -28.89
C ASP A 249 -12.48 0.16 -28.44
N LYS A 250 -11.82 -0.67 -27.64
CA LYS A 250 -10.50 -0.36 -27.11
C LYS A 250 -9.57 -1.58 -27.08
N ALA A 251 -8.39 -1.42 -27.68
CA ALA A 251 -7.38 -2.47 -27.67
C ALA A 251 -6.91 -2.77 -26.24
N ASN A 252 -6.66 -4.05 -25.94
CA ASN A 252 -6.18 -4.52 -24.62
C ASN A 252 -4.81 -3.94 -24.19
N THR A 253 -4.09 -3.29 -25.12
CA THR A 253 -2.81 -2.62 -24.88
C THR A 253 -2.97 -1.18 -24.42
N THR A 254 -4.16 -0.60 -24.60
CA THR A 254 -4.44 0.80 -24.26
C THR A 254 -4.64 0.96 -22.76
N GLN A 255 -4.21 2.10 -22.22
CA GLN A 255 -4.35 2.40 -20.79
C GLN A 255 -5.77 2.85 -20.46
N SER A 256 -6.29 2.29 -19.38
CA SER A 256 -7.41 2.80 -18.58
C SER A 256 -6.87 3.30 -17.24
N TYR A 257 -7.73 3.86 -16.40
CA TYR A 257 -7.29 4.53 -15.18
C TYR A 257 -8.17 4.13 -14.02
N MET A 258 -7.55 3.85 -12.89
CA MET A 258 -8.22 3.82 -11.60
C MET A 258 -7.99 5.18 -10.93
N TRP A 259 -9.07 5.89 -10.65
CA TRP A 259 -9.04 7.16 -9.94
C TRP A 259 -9.14 6.89 -8.45
N GLU A 260 -8.11 7.30 -7.73
CA GLU A 260 -7.93 7.06 -6.31
C GLU A 260 -8.26 8.36 -5.57
N ILE A 261 -9.28 8.32 -4.73
CA ILE A 261 -9.66 9.43 -3.87
C ILE A 261 -9.46 9.03 -2.43
N ARG A 262 -8.67 9.82 -1.73
CA ARG A 262 -8.41 9.62 -0.31
C ARG A 262 -8.87 10.81 0.49
N GLY A 263 -9.65 10.55 1.53
CA GLY A 263 -10.02 11.52 2.54
C GLY A 263 -9.65 11.00 3.93
N ALA A 264 -9.22 11.87 4.83
CA ALA A 264 -8.95 11.50 6.22
C ALA A 264 -9.63 12.52 7.15
N PRO A 265 -10.67 12.13 7.90
CA PRO A 265 -11.15 12.94 9.01
C PRO A 265 -10.08 13.01 10.11
N PRO A 266 -9.97 14.13 10.86
CA PRO A 266 -8.99 14.26 11.95
C PRO A 266 -9.05 13.13 12.99
N ASP A 267 -10.26 12.71 13.35
CA ASP A 267 -10.51 11.75 14.44
C ASP A 267 -11.17 10.45 13.95
N GLY A 268 -10.95 10.06 12.69
CA GLY A 268 -11.64 8.89 12.13
C GLY A 268 -10.83 8.10 11.11
N PRO A 269 -11.41 6.97 10.64
CA PRO A 269 -10.73 6.10 9.69
C PRO A 269 -10.53 6.81 8.35
N GLN A 270 -9.40 6.53 7.71
CA GLN A 270 -9.14 6.98 6.36
C GLN A 270 -10.15 6.37 5.39
N ILE A 271 -10.64 7.19 4.48
CA ILE A 271 -11.54 6.79 3.40
C ILE A 271 -10.71 6.69 2.13
N MET A 272 -10.70 5.50 1.53
CA MET A 272 -10.12 5.25 0.21
C MET A 272 -11.24 4.85 -0.74
N LEU A 273 -11.28 5.48 -1.91
CA LEU A 273 -12.26 5.22 -2.95
C LEU A 273 -11.56 5.07 -4.29
N ASP A 274 -11.86 3.97 -4.99
CA ASP A 274 -11.29 3.66 -6.28
C ASP A 274 -12.40 3.62 -7.34
N PHE A 275 -12.25 4.42 -8.38
CA PHE A 275 -13.20 4.47 -9.49
C PHE A 275 -12.54 4.20 -10.82
N TYR A 276 -13.10 3.27 -11.57
CA TYR A 276 -12.66 2.96 -12.91
C TYR A 276 -13.08 4.05 -13.91
N SER A 277 -12.16 4.42 -14.80
CA SER A 277 -12.44 5.20 -16.00
C SER A 277 -11.66 4.66 -17.21
N PRO A 278 -12.29 4.55 -18.38
CA PRO A 278 -11.58 4.16 -19.61
C PRO A 278 -10.63 5.27 -20.11
N THR A 279 -10.69 6.49 -19.55
CA THR A 279 -9.81 7.59 -19.96
C THR A 279 -9.21 8.30 -18.75
N ARG A 280 -8.09 9.00 -18.97
CA ARG A 280 -7.51 9.95 -18.01
C ARG A 280 -8.20 11.33 -18.08
N SER A 281 -9.39 11.44 -18.67
CA SER A 281 -10.03 12.74 -18.87
C SER A 281 -10.31 13.40 -17.52
N ALA A 282 -10.09 14.72 -17.46
CA ALA A 282 -10.48 15.57 -16.35
C ALA A 282 -11.99 15.49 -16.04
N ASP A 283 -12.82 15.00 -16.97
CA ASP A 283 -14.27 14.90 -16.81
C ASP A 283 -14.67 14.02 -15.62
N PHE A 284 -13.88 12.98 -15.33
CA PHE A 284 -14.10 12.20 -14.11
C PHE A 284 -13.97 13.08 -12.87
N ALA A 285 -12.83 13.77 -12.70
CA ALA A 285 -12.57 14.62 -11.55
C ALA A 285 -13.58 15.78 -11.44
N LYS A 286 -13.95 16.40 -12.56
CA LYS A 286 -14.99 17.45 -12.60
C LYS A 286 -16.34 16.93 -12.11
N THR A 287 -16.74 15.73 -12.55
CA THR A 287 -18.02 15.13 -12.15
C THR A 287 -17.98 14.69 -10.69
N PHE A 288 -16.86 14.14 -10.24
CA PHE A 288 -16.72 13.69 -8.85
C PHE A 288 -16.74 14.86 -7.87
N LEU A 289 -16.10 15.97 -8.21
CA LEU A 289 -15.92 17.16 -7.35
C LEU A 289 -16.96 18.27 -7.61
N SER A 290 -18.02 18.01 -8.38
CA SER A 290 -18.96 19.05 -8.84
C SER A 290 -19.62 19.85 -7.70
N GLU A 291 -19.82 19.22 -6.54
CA GLU A 291 -20.43 19.82 -5.35
C GLU A 291 -19.44 19.95 -4.18
N TYR A 292 -18.15 19.68 -4.41
CA TYR A 292 -17.13 19.70 -3.36
C TYR A 292 -16.67 21.13 -3.06
N GLN A 293 -16.43 21.41 -1.78
CA GLN A 293 -15.79 22.63 -1.31
C GLN A 293 -14.70 22.26 -0.29
N GLY A 294 -13.52 22.86 -0.43
CA GLY A 294 -12.39 22.60 0.46
C GLY A 294 -11.06 22.48 -0.29
N LEU A 295 -10.13 21.76 0.32
CA LEU A 295 -8.79 21.55 -0.20
C LEU A 295 -8.76 20.30 -1.07
N VAL A 296 -8.20 20.40 -2.28
CA VAL A 296 -7.93 19.25 -3.14
C VAL A 296 -6.44 19.18 -3.40
N HIS A 297 -5.81 18.07 -3.04
CA HIS A 297 -4.39 17.83 -3.23
C HIS A 297 -4.19 16.80 -4.34
N SER A 298 -3.47 17.20 -5.39
CA SER A 298 -3.13 16.31 -6.50
C SER A 298 -1.72 16.59 -7.02
N ASP A 299 -1.29 15.81 -8.01
CA ASP A 299 -0.07 16.08 -8.75
C ASP A 299 -0.24 17.29 -9.71
N ALA A 300 0.78 17.55 -10.53
CA ALA A 300 0.77 18.62 -11.52
C ALA A 300 0.24 18.16 -12.89
N TYR A 301 -0.57 17.10 -12.95
CA TYR A 301 -1.22 16.68 -14.18
C TYR A 301 -2.14 17.80 -14.68
N SER A 302 -2.02 18.15 -15.96
CA SER A 302 -2.80 19.23 -16.58
C SER A 302 -4.31 19.02 -16.49
N GLY A 303 -4.78 17.77 -16.35
CA GLY A 303 -6.18 17.46 -16.12
C GLY A 303 -6.75 18.05 -14.82
N TYR A 304 -5.90 18.43 -13.86
CA TYR A 304 -6.31 19.10 -12.62
C TYR A 304 -6.35 20.62 -12.70
N GLY A 305 -5.87 21.24 -13.80
CA GLY A 305 -5.80 22.70 -13.92
C GLY A 305 -7.16 23.42 -13.90
N PHE A 306 -8.28 22.68 -13.98
CA PHE A 306 -9.61 23.27 -13.77
C PHE A 306 -9.87 23.62 -12.29
N LEU A 307 -9.21 22.94 -11.34
CA LEU A 307 -9.45 23.13 -9.90
C LEU A 307 -9.16 24.58 -9.47
N GLU A 308 -8.16 25.22 -10.06
CA GLU A 308 -7.83 26.64 -9.82
C GLU A 308 -8.96 27.61 -10.21
N LYS A 309 -9.91 27.16 -11.05
CA LYS A 309 -11.02 27.95 -11.56
C LYS A 309 -12.34 27.66 -10.88
N VAL A 310 -12.41 26.64 -10.01
CA VAL A 310 -13.65 26.25 -9.32
C VAL A 310 -13.77 27.05 -8.01
N PRO A 311 -14.79 27.92 -7.86
CA PRO A 311 -15.00 28.64 -6.61
C PRO A 311 -15.23 27.67 -5.44
N GLY A 312 -14.62 27.94 -4.29
CA GLY A 312 -14.73 27.10 -3.09
C GLY A 312 -13.74 25.93 -3.05
N ILE A 313 -12.95 25.70 -4.11
CA ILE A 313 -11.85 24.74 -4.11
C ILE A 313 -10.51 25.47 -4.04
N VAL A 314 -9.62 24.98 -3.18
CA VAL A 314 -8.21 25.38 -3.16
C VAL A 314 -7.36 24.18 -3.60
N HIS A 315 -6.66 24.33 -4.72
CA HIS A 315 -5.78 23.30 -5.24
C HIS A 315 -4.41 23.32 -4.53
N LEU A 316 -4.00 22.17 -4.01
CA LEU A 316 -2.72 21.94 -3.37
C LEU A 316 -1.85 21.03 -4.26
N GLY A 317 -0.64 21.49 -4.59
CA GLY A 317 0.30 20.73 -5.40
C GLY A 317 1.13 19.73 -4.58
N CYS A 318 1.33 18.54 -5.13
CA CYS A 318 2.09 17.49 -4.46
C CYS A 318 3.60 17.72 -4.38
N TRP A 319 4.11 17.84 -3.14
CA TRP A 319 5.54 17.97 -2.87
C TRP A 319 6.35 16.76 -3.31
N ALA A 320 5.83 15.54 -3.23
CA ALA A 320 6.53 14.34 -3.70
C ALA A 320 6.78 14.40 -5.22
N HIS A 321 5.76 14.82 -5.99
CA HIS A 321 5.87 15.00 -7.44
C HIS A 321 6.81 16.16 -7.81
N ALA A 322 6.71 17.30 -7.11
CA ALA A 322 7.62 18.42 -7.31
C ALA A 322 9.08 18.03 -7.01
N ARG A 323 9.31 17.35 -5.89
CA ARG A 323 10.62 16.85 -5.44
C ARG A 323 11.26 15.95 -6.51
N ARG A 324 10.51 15.04 -7.11
CA ARG A 324 10.99 14.15 -8.19
C ARG A 324 11.58 14.95 -9.36
N LYS A 325 10.95 16.06 -9.77
CA LYS A 325 11.46 16.94 -10.85
C LYS A 325 12.80 17.59 -10.50
N PHE A 326 12.98 18.04 -9.25
CA PHE A 326 14.26 18.59 -8.80
C PHE A 326 15.34 17.51 -8.71
N SER A 327 14.97 16.28 -8.31
CA SER A 327 15.86 15.12 -8.31
C SER A 327 16.33 14.76 -9.73
N GLU A 328 15.40 14.69 -10.69
CA GLU A 328 15.70 14.46 -12.12
C GLU A 328 16.65 15.53 -12.68
N THR A 329 16.45 16.80 -12.30
CA THR A 329 17.34 17.91 -12.69
C THR A 329 18.78 17.69 -12.21
N ILE A 330 18.95 17.21 -10.96
CA ILE A 330 20.28 16.94 -10.40
C ILE A 330 20.96 15.80 -11.15
N LEU A 331 20.24 14.71 -11.44
CA LEU A 331 20.75 13.56 -12.19
C LEU A 331 21.13 13.91 -13.63
N ALA A 332 20.40 14.82 -14.28
CA ALA A 332 20.70 15.28 -15.63
C ALA A 332 21.96 16.17 -15.69
N THR A 333 22.22 16.95 -14.64
CA THR A 333 23.37 17.88 -14.59
C THR A 333 24.70 17.17 -14.29
N LYS A 334 25.75 17.52 -15.05
CA LYS A 334 27.12 17.06 -14.77
C LYS A 334 27.62 17.70 -13.47
N LYS A 335 28.16 16.91 -12.54
CA LYS A 335 28.91 17.46 -11.39
C LYS A 335 30.04 18.35 -11.93
N GLY A 336 30.05 19.63 -11.57
CA GLY A 336 31.09 20.56 -11.99
C GLY A 336 32.46 20.12 -11.48
N LYS A 337 33.51 20.32 -12.29
CA LYS A 337 34.91 20.21 -11.83
C LYS A 337 35.15 21.37 -10.85
N GLY A 338 35.22 21.07 -9.56
CA GLY A 338 35.31 22.07 -8.48
C GLY A 338 34.07 21.96 -7.58
N GLY A 339 34.26 21.37 -6.42
CA GLY A 339 33.19 20.99 -5.50
C GLY A 339 32.22 22.12 -5.13
N LYS A 340 30.98 21.72 -4.86
CA LYS A 340 30.01 22.42 -4.01
C LYS A 340 29.53 23.82 -4.44
N LYS A 341 29.20 24.08 -5.70
CA LYS A 341 28.08 25.02 -5.95
C LYS A 341 26.77 24.24 -5.90
N GLN A 342 26.14 24.25 -4.72
CA GLN A 342 24.83 23.65 -4.51
C GLN A 342 23.86 24.25 -5.54
N SER A 343 23.45 23.46 -6.54
CA SER A 343 22.55 23.96 -7.58
C SER A 343 21.23 24.44 -6.95
N LYS A 344 20.48 25.30 -7.66
CA LYS A 344 19.14 25.73 -7.19
C LYS A 344 18.27 24.51 -6.85
N ALA A 345 18.34 23.44 -7.65
CA ALA A 345 17.64 22.19 -7.38
C ALA A 345 18.07 21.53 -6.05
N HIS A 346 19.37 21.48 -5.75
CA HIS A 346 19.84 20.97 -4.44
C HIS A 346 19.35 21.81 -3.25
N ARG A 347 19.23 23.13 -3.41
CA ARG A 347 18.68 24.01 -2.36
C ARG A 347 17.20 23.71 -2.11
N VAL A 348 16.42 23.56 -3.18
CA VAL A 348 14.99 23.21 -3.08
C VAL A 348 14.80 21.84 -2.42
N LEU A 349 15.56 20.81 -2.83
CA LEU A 349 15.51 19.51 -2.17
C LEU A 349 15.88 19.57 -0.68
N SER A 350 16.78 20.49 -0.29
CA SER A 350 17.10 20.72 1.12
C SER A 350 15.91 21.30 1.89
N TYR A 351 15.19 22.27 1.31
CA TYR A 351 13.98 22.85 1.92
C TYR A 351 12.85 21.83 2.04
N ILE A 352 12.58 21.06 0.98
CA ILE A 352 11.60 19.95 1.03
C ILE A 352 12.00 18.93 2.09
N GLY A 353 13.30 18.62 2.21
CA GLY A 353 13.80 17.73 3.27
C GLY A 353 13.53 18.25 4.69
N LYS A 354 13.60 19.56 4.92
CA LYS A 354 13.23 20.16 6.21
C LYS A 354 11.73 20.02 6.48
N LEU A 355 10.89 20.21 5.46
CA LEU A 355 9.44 20.00 5.58
C LEU A 355 9.10 18.58 6.03
N TYR A 356 9.70 17.56 5.39
CA TYR A 356 9.50 16.15 5.77
C TYR A 356 10.00 15.83 7.19
N GLN A 357 11.00 16.55 7.70
CA GLN A 357 11.41 16.41 9.11
C GLN A 357 10.35 16.97 10.06
N HIS A 358 9.63 18.03 9.68
CA HIS A 358 8.50 18.53 10.46
C HIS A 358 7.31 17.58 10.41
N GLU A 359 6.99 17.00 9.25
CA GLU A 359 5.93 15.98 9.11
C GLU A 359 6.22 14.76 10.01
N LYS A 360 7.44 14.21 9.96
CA LYS A 360 7.83 13.09 10.84
C LYS A 360 7.71 13.40 12.33
N LYS A 361 7.92 14.65 12.74
CA LYS A 361 7.74 15.07 14.14
C LYS A 361 6.27 15.18 14.51
N ALA A 362 5.42 15.57 13.57
CA ALA A 362 3.97 15.62 13.77
C ALA A 362 3.36 14.21 13.85
N ASP A 363 3.82 13.26 13.03
CA ASP A 363 3.35 11.86 13.03
C ASP A 363 3.75 11.07 14.30
N ALA A 364 4.71 11.59 15.08
CA ALA A 364 5.20 10.96 16.31
C ALA A 364 4.43 11.39 17.57
N VAL A 365 3.52 12.36 17.44
CA VAL A 365 2.59 12.84 18.48
C VAL A 365 1.23 12.22 18.21
#